data_AF-A0A841ZSX8-F1
#
_entry.id   AF-A0A841ZSX8-F1
#
_cell.length_a   1.000
_cell.length_b   1.000
_cell.length_c   1.000
_cell.angle_alpha   90.00
_cell.angle_beta   90.00
_cell.angle_gamma   90.00
#
_symmetry.space_group_name_H-M   'P 1'
#
loop_
_entity.id
_entity.type
_entity.pdbx_description
1 polymer ?
#
loop_
_entity_poly.entity_id
_entity_poly.type
_entity_poly.pdbx_seq_one_letter_code
_entity_poly.pdbx_strand_id
1 'polypeptide(L)'
;MKQNQEEVLRDLYNLILHPGTRDWERSLMQTAKTQIETGANVDNEIAKLEAELRPLALRNNLTPDVTDFYLKITDNATAENTFDTSRHYQEDAPYQARAIFAGGCFWCMVEPFETKEGIISVLSGYTGGHVNNPTYEQVLGGYTGHVEAVEIIFDTRIWSYKALVELYWQLTDPTDSGGQMADRGSNYRPVIFVMDEEQREIAEREKQELAESGKYKRPIVTAIEPATTFWPAENFHQQFYRKNPKRYKKIQRTRQQFLAFQRLQTRIHSWTKRS
;
A
#
# COMPACT_ATOMS: atom_id res chain seq x y z
N MET A 1 -10.75 -20.69 -21.27
CA MET A 1 -10.21 -19.74 -22.28
C MET A 1 -8.85 -20.25 -22.69
N LYS A 2 -8.48 -20.30 -23.99
CA LYS A 2 -7.09 -20.62 -24.37
C LYS A 2 -6.20 -19.48 -23.89
N GLN A 3 -5.29 -19.72 -22.95
CA GLN A 3 -4.34 -18.69 -22.53
C GLN A 3 -3.39 -18.36 -23.69
N ASN A 4 -3.12 -17.08 -23.90
CA ASN A 4 -2.16 -16.66 -24.92
C ASN A 4 -0.74 -17.09 -24.48
N GLN A 5 -0.10 -17.99 -25.23
CA GLN A 5 1.22 -18.53 -24.91
C GLN A 5 2.26 -17.42 -24.69
N GLU A 6 2.25 -16.37 -25.49
CA GLU A 6 3.19 -15.25 -25.37
C GLU A 6 3.01 -14.48 -24.06
N GLU A 7 1.75 -14.28 -23.65
CA GLU A 7 1.42 -13.59 -22.41
C GLU A 7 1.88 -14.41 -21.19
N VAL A 8 1.61 -15.71 -21.20
CA VAL A 8 2.02 -16.63 -20.13
C VAL A 8 3.53 -16.69 -20.01
N LEU A 9 4.26 -16.81 -21.13
CA LEU A 9 5.72 -16.83 -21.11
C LEU A 9 6.31 -15.52 -20.59
N ARG A 10 5.71 -14.37 -20.94
CA ARG A 10 6.11 -13.06 -20.40
C ARG A 10 5.91 -13.00 -18.88
N ASP A 11 4.76 -13.44 -18.39
CA ASP A 11 4.47 -13.40 -16.96
C ASP A 11 5.41 -14.33 -16.18
N LEU A 12 5.62 -15.56 -16.66
CA LEU A 12 6.60 -16.49 -16.08
C LEU A 12 8.01 -15.89 -16.08
N TYR A 13 8.43 -15.27 -17.17
CA TYR A 13 9.74 -14.62 -17.26
C TYR A 13 9.90 -13.49 -16.23
N ASN A 14 8.89 -12.64 -16.10
CA ASN A 14 8.88 -11.56 -15.11
C ASN A 14 9.01 -12.10 -13.69
N LEU A 15 8.24 -13.13 -13.34
CA LEU A 15 8.31 -13.79 -12.02
C LEU A 15 9.67 -14.42 -11.75
N ILE A 16 10.31 -15.01 -12.77
CA ILE A 16 11.63 -15.65 -12.63
C ILE A 16 12.71 -14.61 -12.31
N LEU A 17 12.69 -13.47 -13.02
CA LEU A 17 13.64 -12.38 -12.82
C LEU A 17 13.37 -11.57 -11.56
N HIS A 18 12.16 -11.64 -11.02
CA HIS A 18 11.78 -10.87 -9.86
C HIS A 18 12.60 -11.28 -8.61
N PRO A 19 13.26 -10.33 -7.94
CA PRO A 19 14.09 -10.62 -6.77
C PRO A 19 13.26 -11.10 -5.57
N GLY A 20 11.99 -10.69 -5.48
CA GLY A 20 11.07 -11.08 -4.41
C GLY A 20 10.52 -12.51 -4.53
N THR A 21 10.61 -13.14 -5.70
CA THR A 21 10.16 -14.53 -5.88
C THR A 21 11.05 -15.47 -5.09
N ARG A 22 10.49 -16.35 -4.24
CA ARG A 22 11.32 -17.31 -3.50
C ARG A 22 11.89 -18.38 -4.43
N ASP A 23 13.04 -18.93 -4.07
CA ASP A 23 13.78 -19.87 -4.92
C ASP A 23 12.94 -21.08 -5.36
N TRP A 24 12.11 -21.61 -4.47
CA TRP A 24 11.24 -22.74 -4.81
C TRP A 24 10.08 -22.33 -5.74
N GLU A 25 9.48 -21.14 -5.58
CA GLU A 25 8.49 -20.61 -6.53
C GLU A 25 9.13 -20.38 -7.89
N ARG A 26 10.32 -19.77 -7.89
CA ARG A 26 11.12 -19.51 -9.09
C ARG A 26 11.42 -20.81 -9.84
N SER A 27 11.78 -21.88 -9.13
CA SER A 27 12.03 -23.19 -9.72
C SER A 27 10.79 -23.77 -10.42
N LEU A 28 9.60 -23.61 -9.82
CA LEU A 28 8.35 -24.00 -10.46
C LEU A 28 8.08 -23.18 -11.74
N MET A 29 8.28 -21.86 -11.70
CA MET A 29 8.12 -20.99 -12.87
C MET A 29 9.11 -21.33 -13.99
N GLN A 30 10.38 -21.59 -13.64
CA GLN A 30 11.41 -22.01 -14.59
C GLN A 30 11.04 -23.33 -15.25
N THR A 31 10.57 -24.30 -14.46
CA THR A 31 10.13 -25.60 -14.97
C THR A 31 8.98 -25.44 -15.97
N ALA A 32 7.92 -24.73 -15.60
CA ALA A 32 6.77 -24.48 -16.47
C ALA A 32 7.18 -23.74 -17.76
N LYS A 33 8.00 -22.68 -17.64
CA LYS A 33 8.52 -21.92 -18.79
C LYS A 33 9.29 -22.82 -19.76
N THR A 34 10.24 -23.60 -19.26
CA THR A 34 11.05 -24.48 -20.11
C THR A 34 10.19 -25.50 -20.84
N GLN A 35 9.22 -26.12 -20.15
CA GLN A 35 8.31 -27.08 -20.78
C GLN A 35 7.51 -26.43 -21.92
N ILE A 36 6.93 -25.25 -21.68
CA ILE A 36 6.19 -24.50 -22.71
C ILE A 36 7.08 -24.13 -23.90
N GLU A 37 8.30 -23.63 -23.67
CA GLU A 37 9.26 -23.30 -24.74
C GLU A 37 9.68 -24.52 -25.56
N THR A 38 9.72 -25.70 -24.94
CA THR A 38 10.00 -26.98 -25.63
C THR A 38 8.80 -27.59 -26.34
N GLY A 39 7.66 -26.89 -26.38
CA GLY A 39 6.47 -27.29 -27.12
C GLY A 39 5.41 -28.04 -26.30
N ALA A 40 5.53 -28.08 -24.96
CA ALA A 40 4.46 -28.59 -24.13
C ALA A 40 3.20 -27.72 -24.25
N ASN A 41 2.03 -28.34 -24.07
CA ASN A 41 0.77 -27.62 -24.11
C ASN A 41 0.67 -26.65 -22.91
N VAL A 42 0.45 -25.36 -23.20
CA VAL A 42 0.39 -24.27 -22.20
C VAL A 42 -0.63 -24.56 -21.11
N ASP A 43 -1.86 -24.94 -21.46
CA ASP A 43 -2.93 -25.15 -20.50
C ASP A 43 -2.58 -26.29 -19.51
N ASN A 44 -1.92 -27.35 -19.99
CA ASN A 44 -1.46 -28.46 -19.15
C ASN A 44 -0.35 -28.04 -18.19
N GLU A 45 0.64 -27.27 -18.64
CA GLU A 45 1.73 -26.80 -17.78
C GLU A 45 1.24 -25.80 -16.74
N ILE A 46 0.29 -24.94 -17.11
CA ILE A 46 -0.36 -24.03 -16.17
C ILE A 46 -1.21 -24.77 -15.15
N ALA A 47 -1.95 -25.82 -15.55
CA ALA A 47 -2.69 -26.65 -14.59
C ALA A 47 -1.77 -27.37 -13.58
N LYS A 48 -0.60 -27.84 -14.01
CA LYS A 48 0.41 -28.44 -13.10
C LYS A 48 0.95 -27.39 -12.13
N LEU A 49 1.36 -26.24 -12.65
CA LEU A 49 1.88 -25.13 -11.85
C LEU A 49 0.84 -24.64 -10.82
N GLU A 50 -0.42 -24.51 -11.24
CA GLU A 50 -1.55 -24.19 -10.37
C GLU A 50 -1.68 -25.20 -9.23
N ALA A 51 -1.64 -26.51 -9.54
CA ALA A 51 -1.72 -27.56 -8.53
C ALA A 51 -0.57 -27.52 -7.50
N GLU A 52 0.65 -27.20 -7.92
CA GLU A 52 1.82 -27.04 -7.04
C GLU A 52 1.72 -25.81 -6.14
N LEU A 53 1.19 -24.70 -6.65
CA LEU A 53 1.02 -23.46 -5.90
C LEU A 53 -0.21 -23.48 -4.96
N ARG A 54 -1.24 -24.27 -5.29
CA ARG A 54 -2.53 -24.32 -4.58
C ARG A 54 -2.41 -24.51 -3.06
N PRO A 55 -1.61 -25.43 -2.50
CA PRO A 55 -1.48 -25.60 -1.05
C PRO A 55 -0.99 -24.34 -0.33
N LEU A 56 -0.20 -23.52 -1.02
CA LEU A 56 0.38 -22.30 -0.46
C LEU A 56 -0.54 -21.11 -0.68
N ALA A 57 -1.23 -21.05 -1.82
CA ALA A 57 -2.32 -20.10 -2.04
C ALA A 57 -3.41 -20.24 -0.96
N LEU A 58 -3.86 -21.48 -0.67
CA LEU A 58 -4.85 -21.76 0.37
C LEU A 58 -4.41 -21.34 1.78
N ARG A 59 -3.09 -21.22 2.01
CA ARG A 59 -2.49 -20.78 3.28
C ARG A 59 -2.05 -19.31 3.26
N ASN A 60 -2.35 -18.56 2.20
CA ASN A 60 -1.88 -17.18 1.98
C ASN A 60 -0.36 -17.05 2.18
N ASN A 61 0.39 -18.02 1.64
CA ASN A 61 1.83 -18.15 1.81
C ASN A 61 2.54 -18.19 0.45
N LEU A 62 2.01 -17.51 -0.57
CA LEU A 62 2.72 -17.19 -1.82
C LEU A 62 3.38 -15.82 -1.68
N THR A 63 4.43 -15.53 -2.45
CA THR A 63 4.92 -14.14 -2.58
C THR A 63 3.88 -13.27 -3.29
N PRO A 64 3.91 -11.94 -3.14
CA PRO A 64 2.89 -11.05 -3.74
C PRO A 64 2.70 -11.28 -5.25
N ASP A 65 3.78 -11.29 -6.04
CA ASP A 65 3.68 -11.44 -7.50
C ASP A 65 3.19 -12.84 -7.91
N VAL A 66 3.64 -13.88 -7.19
CA VAL A 66 3.19 -15.25 -7.44
C VAL A 66 1.73 -15.42 -7.03
N THR A 67 1.26 -14.68 -6.02
CA THR A 67 -0.16 -14.63 -5.65
C THR A 67 -0.97 -14.01 -6.78
N ASP A 68 -0.54 -12.88 -7.33
CA ASP A 68 -1.24 -12.21 -8.43
C ASP A 68 -1.27 -13.08 -9.70
N PHE A 69 -0.15 -13.73 -10.04
CA PHE A 69 -0.11 -14.70 -11.12
C PHE A 69 -1.02 -15.90 -10.87
N TYR A 70 -1.00 -16.47 -9.66
CA TYR A 70 -1.85 -17.60 -9.28
C TYR A 70 -3.34 -17.26 -9.41
N LEU A 71 -3.74 -16.06 -8.97
CA LEU A 71 -5.12 -15.58 -9.13
C LEU A 71 -5.48 -15.43 -10.61
N LYS A 72 -4.56 -14.90 -11.43
CA LYS A 72 -4.75 -14.75 -12.88
C LYS A 72 -4.97 -16.10 -13.58
N ILE A 73 -4.19 -17.14 -13.24
CA ILE A 73 -4.27 -18.43 -13.94
C ILE A 73 -5.41 -19.33 -13.49
N THR A 74 -5.97 -19.11 -12.29
CA THR A 74 -7.02 -19.98 -11.73
C THR A 74 -8.43 -19.61 -12.18
N ASP A 75 -8.60 -18.58 -13.01
CA ASP A 75 -9.90 -17.97 -13.36
C ASP A 75 -10.75 -17.58 -12.11
N ASN A 76 -10.13 -17.62 -10.92
CA ASN A 76 -10.61 -17.02 -9.68
C ASN A 76 -10.22 -15.54 -9.60
N ALA A 77 -9.50 -15.01 -10.59
CA ALA A 77 -9.50 -13.59 -10.88
C ALA A 77 -10.88 -13.20 -11.44
N THR A 78 -11.90 -13.16 -10.60
CA THR A 78 -13.06 -12.32 -10.90
C THR A 78 -12.55 -10.89 -11.09
N ALA A 79 -13.23 -10.08 -11.91
CA ALA A 79 -12.93 -8.64 -12.01
C ALA A 79 -12.93 -7.94 -10.63
N GLU A 80 -13.54 -8.56 -9.62
CA GLU A 80 -13.51 -8.14 -8.21
C GLU A 80 -12.14 -8.31 -7.52
N ASN A 81 -11.25 -9.17 -8.03
CA ASN A 81 -9.95 -9.49 -7.42
C ASN A 81 -8.78 -8.69 -8.01
N THR A 82 -8.96 -8.03 -9.15
CA THR A 82 -8.00 -7.13 -9.78
C THR A 82 -8.38 -5.69 -9.51
N PHE A 83 -7.50 -4.94 -8.83
CA PHE A 83 -7.71 -3.52 -8.58
C PHE A 83 -7.53 -2.73 -9.87
N ASP A 84 -8.52 -1.90 -10.21
CA ASP A 84 -8.45 -1.01 -11.37
C ASP A 84 -7.55 0.20 -11.05
N THR A 85 -6.31 0.14 -11.53
CA THR A 85 -5.36 1.25 -11.40
C THR A 85 -5.55 2.33 -12.46
N SER A 86 -6.38 2.10 -13.49
CA SER A 86 -6.46 2.98 -14.67
C SER A 86 -6.86 4.41 -14.29
N ARG A 87 -7.71 4.57 -13.27
CA ARG A 87 -8.13 5.87 -12.73
C ARG A 87 -6.96 6.71 -12.22
N HIS A 88 -5.92 6.06 -11.71
CA HIS A 88 -4.74 6.74 -11.17
C HIS A 88 -3.77 7.22 -12.25
N TYR A 89 -3.98 6.80 -13.51
CA TYR A 89 -3.17 7.23 -14.66
C TYR A 89 -3.88 8.23 -15.57
N GLN A 90 -5.14 8.55 -15.29
CA GLN A 90 -5.93 9.53 -16.04
C GLN A 90 -5.77 10.92 -15.43
N GLU A 91 -5.97 11.95 -16.25
CA GLU A 91 -6.10 13.32 -15.74
C GLU A 91 -7.32 13.43 -14.83
N ASP A 92 -7.20 14.26 -13.79
CA ASP A 92 -8.27 14.45 -12.82
C ASP A 92 -9.48 15.10 -13.51
N ALA A 93 -10.66 14.47 -13.36
CA ALA A 93 -11.89 15.04 -13.86
C ALA A 93 -12.25 16.34 -13.11
N PRO A 94 -13.18 17.17 -13.61
CA PRO A 94 -13.66 18.32 -12.87
C PRO A 94 -14.09 17.94 -11.45
N TYR A 95 -13.65 18.72 -10.47
CA TYR A 95 -13.87 18.48 -9.04
C TYR A 95 -13.18 17.25 -8.47
N GLN A 96 -12.19 16.68 -9.15
CA GLN A 96 -11.29 15.69 -8.56
C GLN A 96 -9.96 16.34 -8.21
N ALA A 97 -9.38 15.88 -7.10
CA ALA A 97 -8.02 16.20 -6.72
C ALA A 97 -7.39 14.97 -6.05
N ARG A 98 -6.07 15.05 -5.88
CA ARG A 98 -5.24 13.96 -5.34
C ARG A 98 -4.55 14.36 -4.04
N ALA A 99 -4.39 13.39 -3.15
CA ALA A 99 -3.57 13.51 -1.95
C ALA A 99 -2.71 12.25 -1.78
N ILE A 100 -1.45 12.43 -1.40
CA ILE A 100 -0.51 11.32 -1.21
C ILE A 100 0.02 11.33 0.22
N PHE A 101 -0.22 10.23 0.95
CA PHE A 101 0.14 10.12 2.36
C PHE A 101 0.92 8.83 2.65
N ALA A 102 2.03 8.96 3.36
CA ALA A 102 2.78 7.87 3.98
C ALA A 102 2.62 7.93 5.50
N GLY A 103 2.31 6.80 6.12
CA GLY A 103 1.88 6.76 7.52
C GLY A 103 2.04 5.42 8.20
N GLY A 104 3.00 4.61 7.74
CA GLY A 104 3.18 3.22 8.18
C GLY A 104 2.74 2.23 7.12
N CYS A 105 2.37 1.01 7.53
CA CYS A 105 1.84 0.02 6.58
C CYS A 105 0.62 0.58 5.83
N PHE A 106 0.70 0.62 4.51
CA PHE A 106 -0.37 1.18 3.66
C PHE A 106 -1.71 0.44 3.81
N TRP A 107 -1.73 -0.82 4.24
CA TRP A 107 -2.95 -1.61 4.44
C TRP A 107 -3.82 -0.97 5.51
N CYS A 108 -3.21 -0.36 6.51
CA CYS A 108 -3.88 0.39 7.58
C CYS A 108 -4.41 1.74 7.11
N MET A 109 -3.87 2.29 6.02
CA MET A 109 -4.22 3.62 5.52
C MET A 109 -5.40 3.56 4.54
N VAL A 110 -5.57 2.47 3.79
CA VAL A 110 -6.61 2.37 2.74
C VAL A 110 -8.04 2.47 3.27
N GLU A 111 -8.50 1.53 4.11
CA GLU A 111 -9.91 1.45 4.54
C GLU A 111 -10.43 2.75 5.20
N PRO A 112 -9.66 3.44 6.09
CA PRO A 112 -10.11 4.69 6.69
C PRO A 112 -10.47 5.81 5.71
N PHE A 113 -9.86 5.83 4.52
CA PHE A 113 -10.21 6.75 3.44
C PHE A 113 -11.24 6.14 2.49
N GLU A 114 -10.98 4.94 1.97
CA GLU A 114 -11.77 4.34 0.88
C GLU A 114 -13.25 4.14 1.25
N THR A 115 -13.57 3.98 2.53
CA THR A 115 -14.95 3.82 3.00
C THR A 115 -15.73 5.13 3.17
N LYS A 116 -15.12 6.28 2.87
CA LYS A 116 -15.75 7.59 3.02
C LYS A 116 -16.47 8.01 1.75
N GLU A 117 -17.69 8.55 1.90
CA GLU A 117 -18.40 9.19 0.81
C GLU A 117 -17.56 10.33 0.22
N GLY A 118 -17.49 10.43 -1.11
CA GLY A 118 -16.67 11.40 -1.82
C GLY A 118 -15.21 11.00 -2.04
N ILE A 119 -14.75 9.87 -1.48
CA ILE A 119 -13.49 9.24 -1.88
C ILE A 119 -13.76 8.33 -3.07
N ILE A 120 -13.01 8.56 -4.15
CA ILE A 120 -13.26 7.95 -5.46
C ILE A 120 -12.41 6.70 -5.65
N SER A 121 -11.15 6.76 -5.21
CA SER A 121 -10.22 5.64 -5.26
C SER A 121 -9.05 5.85 -4.29
N VAL A 122 -8.54 4.77 -3.71
CA VAL A 122 -7.36 4.78 -2.85
C VAL A 122 -6.40 3.69 -3.30
N LEU A 123 -5.25 4.09 -3.82
CA LEU A 123 -4.22 3.20 -4.36
C LEU A 123 -3.05 3.07 -3.38
N SER A 124 -2.70 1.84 -3.01
CA SER A 124 -1.48 1.55 -2.26
C SER A 124 -0.26 1.60 -3.20
N GLY A 125 0.87 2.10 -2.73
CA GLY A 125 2.10 2.14 -3.53
C GLY A 125 3.33 2.65 -2.79
N TYR A 126 4.34 2.97 -3.59
CA TYR A 126 5.68 3.33 -3.16
C TYR A 126 6.11 4.65 -3.80
N THR A 127 6.62 5.60 -3.01
CA THR A 127 7.08 6.91 -3.53
C THR A 127 8.17 7.52 -2.63
N GLY A 128 8.79 8.62 -3.07
CA GLY A 128 9.83 9.34 -2.32
C GLY A 128 11.23 8.69 -2.33
N GLY A 129 11.41 7.59 -3.07
CA GLY A 129 12.69 6.91 -3.25
C GLY A 129 13.30 7.15 -4.63
N HIS A 130 14.35 6.39 -4.94
CA HIS A 130 15.17 6.58 -6.14
C HIS A 130 15.22 5.34 -7.06
N VAL A 131 14.59 4.23 -6.66
CA VAL A 131 14.54 3.00 -7.47
C VAL A 131 13.27 3.02 -8.31
N ASN A 132 13.42 2.99 -9.63
CA ASN A 132 12.27 2.93 -10.54
C ASN A 132 11.56 1.58 -10.44
N ASN A 133 10.24 1.60 -10.50
CA ASN A 133 9.37 0.42 -10.41
C ASN A 133 9.78 -0.54 -9.26
N PRO A 134 9.86 -0.03 -8.01
CA PRO A 134 10.30 -0.83 -6.88
C PRO A 134 9.22 -1.85 -6.50
N THR A 135 9.68 -2.97 -5.96
CA THR A 135 8.84 -4.09 -5.55
C THR A 135 8.73 -4.09 -4.03
N TYR A 136 7.69 -4.72 -3.48
CA TYR A 136 7.47 -4.76 -2.03
C TYR A 136 8.72 -5.21 -1.27
N GLU A 137 9.41 -6.26 -1.72
CA GLU A 137 10.61 -6.77 -1.06
C GLU A 137 11.78 -5.81 -1.12
N GLN A 138 11.95 -5.07 -2.22
CA GLN A 138 13.01 -4.07 -2.33
C GLN A 138 12.74 -2.90 -1.39
N VAL A 139 11.49 -2.44 -1.31
CA VAL A 139 11.07 -1.37 -0.39
C VAL A 139 11.23 -1.82 1.07
N LEU A 140 10.81 -3.03 1.41
CA LEU A 140 10.98 -3.62 2.73
C LEU A 140 12.46 -3.79 3.10
N GLY A 141 13.32 -4.06 2.11
CA GLY A 141 14.78 -4.09 2.27
C GLY A 141 15.41 -2.73 2.60
N GLY A 142 14.66 -1.63 2.48
CA GLY A 142 15.02 -0.30 2.97
C GLY A 142 16.03 0.49 2.12
N TYR A 143 16.65 -0.14 1.12
CA TYR A 143 17.70 0.50 0.32
C TYR A 143 17.16 1.39 -0.80
N THR A 144 15.88 1.27 -1.17
CA THR A 144 15.29 2.00 -2.30
C THR A 144 14.97 3.47 -1.99
N GLY A 145 14.97 3.83 -0.70
CA GLY A 145 14.54 5.14 -0.19
C GLY A 145 13.02 5.37 -0.18
N HIS A 146 12.25 4.50 -0.84
CA HIS A 146 10.79 4.60 -0.92
C HIS A 146 10.13 4.39 0.44
N VAL A 147 8.96 4.99 0.59
CA VAL A 147 8.01 4.70 1.67
C VAL A 147 6.77 4.02 1.13
N GLU A 148 6.12 3.21 1.97
CA GLU A 148 4.73 2.81 1.73
C GLU A 148 3.81 4.03 1.87
N ALA A 149 3.01 4.26 0.84
CA ALA A 149 2.09 5.38 0.76
C ALA A 149 0.76 4.98 0.13
N VAL A 150 -0.24 5.84 0.28
CA VAL A 150 -1.50 5.77 -0.45
C VAL A 150 -1.69 7.04 -1.29
N GLU A 151 -2.12 6.88 -2.53
CA GLU A 151 -2.64 7.96 -3.36
C GLU A 151 -4.17 7.91 -3.32
N ILE A 152 -4.79 9.05 -2.99
CA ILE A 152 -6.23 9.18 -2.80
C ILE A 152 -6.76 10.13 -3.85
N ILE A 153 -7.73 9.68 -4.65
CA ILE A 153 -8.53 10.54 -5.54
C ILE A 153 -9.84 10.86 -4.81
N PHE A 154 -10.18 12.14 -4.68
CA PHE A 154 -11.35 12.59 -3.94
C PHE A 154 -12.13 13.67 -4.68
N ASP A 155 -13.44 13.75 -4.39
CA ASP A 155 -14.33 14.79 -4.88
C ASP A 155 -14.19 16.07 -4.02
N THR A 156 -13.70 17.15 -4.62
CA THR A 156 -13.43 18.43 -3.95
C THR A 156 -14.69 19.14 -3.47
N ARG A 157 -15.88 18.71 -3.92
CA ARG A 157 -17.17 19.25 -3.45
C ARG A 157 -17.59 18.64 -2.12
N ILE A 158 -17.01 17.50 -1.76
CA ILE A 158 -17.34 16.75 -0.52
C ILE A 158 -16.18 16.83 0.46
N TRP A 159 -14.95 16.66 -0.03
CA TRP A 159 -13.72 16.69 0.78
C TRP A 159 -12.83 17.85 0.40
N SER A 160 -12.30 18.56 1.39
CA SER A 160 -11.16 19.45 1.20
C SER A 160 -9.86 18.71 1.48
N TYR A 161 -8.76 19.17 0.88
CA TYR A 161 -7.43 18.64 1.19
C TYR A 161 -7.12 18.77 2.70
N LYS A 162 -7.52 19.89 3.33
CA LYS A 162 -7.44 20.09 4.79
C LYS A 162 -8.11 18.95 5.57
N ALA A 163 -9.33 18.57 5.21
CA ALA A 163 -10.06 17.51 5.89
C ALA A 163 -9.36 16.13 5.74
N LEU A 164 -8.70 15.88 4.59
CA LEU A 164 -7.88 14.68 4.40
C LEU A 164 -6.63 14.69 5.28
N VAL A 165 -5.95 15.83 5.41
CA VAL A 165 -4.80 16.02 6.30
C VAL A 165 -5.22 15.85 7.77
N GLU A 166 -6.36 16.40 8.18
CA GLU A 166 -6.92 16.19 9.51
C GLU A 166 -7.20 14.71 9.81
N LEU A 167 -7.75 13.97 8.83
CA LEU A 167 -7.98 12.53 8.96
C LEU A 167 -6.64 11.77 9.03
N TYR A 168 -5.66 12.14 8.22
CA TYR A 168 -4.30 11.59 8.28
C TYR A 168 -3.69 11.69 9.69
N TRP A 169 -3.82 12.84 10.36
CA TRP A 169 -3.32 13.03 11.72
C TRP A 169 -3.98 12.12 12.77
N GLN A 170 -5.20 11.66 12.52
CA GLN A 170 -5.90 10.73 13.41
C GLN A 170 -5.45 9.28 13.22
N LEU A 171 -4.85 8.99 12.07
CA LEU A 171 -4.45 7.67 11.62
C LEU A 171 -2.99 7.36 11.96
N THR A 172 -2.13 8.37 12.02
CA THR A 172 -0.69 8.20 12.26
C THR A 172 -0.28 8.62 13.67
N ASP A 173 0.88 8.16 14.14
CA ASP A 173 1.63 8.81 15.20
C ASP A 173 2.56 9.87 14.57
N PRO A 174 2.18 11.15 14.58
CA PRO A 174 2.92 12.21 13.91
C PRO A 174 4.22 12.59 14.64
N THR A 175 4.53 11.91 15.75
CA THR A 175 5.71 12.17 16.59
C THR A 175 6.78 11.09 16.49
N ASP A 176 6.57 10.06 15.65
CA ASP A 176 7.44 8.91 15.50
C ASP A 176 8.06 8.86 14.10
N SER A 177 9.35 9.18 14.01
CA SER A 177 10.12 9.16 12.75
C SER A 177 10.70 7.79 12.42
N GLY A 178 10.68 6.83 13.35
CA GLY A 178 11.31 5.51 13.18
C GLY A 178 10.39 4.44 12.58
N GLY A 179 9.17 4.81 12.20
CA GLY A 179 8.11 3.92 11.78
C GLY A 179 6.83 4.14 12.59
N GLN A 180 5.80 3.36 12.30
CA GLN A 180 4.45 3.57 12.81
C GLN A 180 3.95 2.31 13.49
N MET A 181 3.59 2.42 14.76
CA MET A 181 3.10 1.29 15.58
C MET A 181 4.08 0.09 15.58
N ALA A 182 3.68 -1.06 15.05
CA ALA A 182 4.54 -2.25 14.96
C ALA A 182 5.49 -2.22 13.75
N ASP A 183 5.21 -1.36 12.76
CA ASP A 183 5.97 -1.25 11.52
C ASP A 183 7.16 -0.31 11.73
N ARG A 184 8.38 -0.80 11.52
CA ARG A 184 9.62 -0.10 11.85
C ARG A 184 10.56 -0.10 10.65
N GLY A 185 11.21 1.03 10.41
CA GLY A 185 12.08 1.22 9.24
C GLY A 185 11.77 2.53 8.52
N SER A 186 12.73 2.98 7.70
CA SER A 186 12.63 4.22 6.93
C SER A 186 11.48 4.18 5.92
N ASN A 187 11.11 3.01 5.44
CA ASN A 187 9.99 2.77 4.52
C ASN A 187 8.60 2.96 5.17
N TYR A 188 8.53 3.07 6.51
CA TYR A 188 7.30 3.31 7.26
C TYR A 188 7.23 4.69 7.91
N ARG A 189 8.18 5.58 7.62
CA ARG A 189 8.20 6.93 8.20
C ARG A 189 6.99 7.75 7.73
N PRO A 190 6.45 8.65 8.57
CA PRO A 190 5.32 9.48 8.19
C PRO A 190 5.74 10.63 7.27
N VAL A 191 5.10 10.75 6.11
CA VAL A 191 5.32 11.82 5.12
C VAL A 191 3.98 12.24 4.51
N ILE A 192 3.77 13.54 4.33
CA ILE A 192 2.73 14.09 3.47
C ILE A 192 3.43 14.55 2.18
N PHE A 193 3.05 13.96 1.05
CA PHE A 193 3.57 14.36 -0.25
C PHE A 193 2.61 15.37 -0.90
N VAL A 194 3.10 16.57 -1.14
CA VAL A 194 2.31 17.71 -1.66
C VAL A 194 2.53 17.87 -3.16
N MET A 195 1.44 18.03 -3.91
CA MET A 195 1.49 18.10 -5.38
C MET A 195 1.63 19.53 -5.91
N ASP A 196 1.27 20.51 -5.11
CA ASP A 196 1.32 21.94 -5.42
C ASP A 196 1.55 22.78 -4.16
N GLU A 197 1.65 24.09 -4.35
CA GLU A 197 1.89 25.03 -3.25
C GLU A 197 0.69 25.19 -2.31
N GLU A 198 -0.54 25.07 -2.81
CA GLU A 198 -1.74 25.16 -1.96
C GLU A 198 -1.78 23.99 -0.96
N GLN A 199 -1.49 22.77 -1.42
CA GLN A 199 -1.34 21.60 -0.56
C GLN A 199 -0.21 21.78 0.45
N ARG A 200 0.91 22.38 0.05
CA ARG A 200 2.03 22.69 0.95
C ARG A 200 1.59 23.62 2.07
N GLU A 201 1.02 24.77 1.73
CA GLU A 201 0.56 25.76 2.70
C GLU A 201 -0.46 25.17 3.67
N ILE A 202 -1.41 24.37 3.16
CA ILE A 202 -2.39 23.69 4.01
C ILE A 202 -1.69 22.69 4.93
N ALA A 203 -0.86 21.79 4.41
CA ALA A 203 -0.21 20.76 5.20
C ALA A 203 0.70 21.35 6.30
N GLU A 204 1.45 22.41 5.98
CA GLU A 204 2.35 23.09 6.92
C GLU A 204 1.55 23.81 8.02
N ARG A 205 0.47 24.51 7.64
CA ARG A 205 -0.43 25.16 8.62
C ARG A 205 -1.08 24.12 9.54
N GLU A 206 -1.66 23.04 9.01
CA GLU A 206 -2.27 22.00 9.84
C GLU A 206 -1.24 21.33 10.77
N LYS A 207 -0.02 21.13 10.29
CA LYS A 207 1.09 20.60 11.12
C LYS A 207 1.44 21.55 12.26
N GLN A 208 1.50 22.86 11.99
CA GLN A 208 1.75 23.88 13.01
C GLN A 208 0.62 23.94 14.04
N GLU A 209 -0.64 24.00 13.59
CA GLU A 209 -1.80 23.99 14.47
C GLU A 209 -1.83 22.72 15.35
N LEU A 210 -1.47 21.56 14.79
CA LEU A 210 -1.37 20.32 15.55
C LEU A 210 -0.27 20.39 16.61
N ALA A 211 0.89 20.95 16.29
CA ALA A 211 1.99 21.14 17.23
C ALA A 211 1.62 22.09 18.37
N GLU A 212 0.89 23.17 18.06
CA GLU A 212 0.45 24.19 19.02
C GLU A 212 -0.75 23.75 19.86
N SER A 213 -1.53 22.77 19.39
CA SER A 213 -2.74 22.28 20.07
C SER A 213 -2.51 21.68 21.46
N GLY A 214 -1.25 21.39 21.83
CA GLY A 214 -0.89 20.72 23.07
C GLY A 214 -1.31 19.23 23.13
N LYS A 215 -1.82 18.67 22.02
CA LYS A 215 -2.19 17.25 21.92
C LYS A 215 -0.99 16.31 21.97
N TYR A 216 0.20 16.77 21.58
CA TYR A 216 1.41 15.96 21.56
C TYR A 216 2.50 16.62 22.40
N LYS A 217 3.25 15.80 23.16
CA LYS A 217 4.40 16.26 23.93
C LYS A 217 5.67 16.35 23.09
N ARG A 218 5.83 15.35 22.23
CA ARG A 218 6.95 15.26 21.30
C ARG A 218 6.66 16.18 20.11
N PRO A 219 7.70 16.75 19.47
CA PRO A 219 7.53 17.51 18.24
C PRO A 219 6.82 16.70 17.16
N ILE A 220 6.06 17.38 16.32
CA ILE A 220 5.47 16.78 15.12
C ILE A 220 6.56 16.62 14.06
N VAL A 221 6.96 15.37 13.78
CA VAL A 221 8.11 15.02 12.93
C VAL A 221 7.71 14.60 11.52
N THR A 222 6.41 14.45 11.22
CA THR A 222 5.94 14.13 9.87
C THR A 222 6.52 15.08 8.84
N ALA A 223 7.19 14.53 7.84
CA ALA A 223 7.79 15.32 6.77
C ALA A 223 6.72 15.82 5.79
N ILE A 224 6.96 16.97 5.17
CA ILE A 224 6.12 17.53 4.10
C ILE A 224 7.04 17.71 2.89
N GLU A 225 6.92 16.82 1.91
CA GLU A 225 7.85 16.68 0.80
C GLU A 225 7.10 16.88 -0.53
N PRO A 226 7.72 17.43 -1.58
CA PRO A 226 7.11 17.43 -2.91
C PRO A 226 6.79 16.00 -3.37
N ALA A 227 5.63 15.81 -3.99
CA ALA A 227 5.29 14.55 -4.62
C ALA A 227 6.29 14.19 -5.73
N THR A 228 6.63 12.90 -5.82
CA THR A 228 7.47 12.33 -6.88
C THR A 228 6.70 11.20 -7.55
N THR A 229 7.33 10.45 -8.45
CA THR A 229 6.68 9.29 -9.09
C THR A 229 6.08 8.35 -8.05
N PHE A 230 4.79 8.05 -8.21
CA PHE A 230 4.07 7.07 -7.42
C PHE A 230 4.04 5.74 -8.16
N TRP A 231 4.63 4.71 -7.54
CA TRP A 231 4.65 3.36 -8.09
C TRP A 231 3.55 2.53 -7.42
N PRO A 232 2.52 2.05 -8.14
CA PRO A 232 1.52 1.20 -7.52
C PRO A 232 2.15 -0.06 -6.93
N ALA A 233 1.67 -0.45 -5.76
CA ALA A 233 1.97 -1.74 -5.20
C ALA A 233 1.23 -2.84 -5.96
N GLU A 234 1.74 -4.06 -5.83
CA GLU A 234 1.21 -5.28 -6.40
C GLU A 234 -0.27 -5.46 -6.00
N ASN A 235 -1.06 -6.10 -6.87
CA ASN A 235 -2.50 -6.15 -6.72
C ASN A 235 -2.92 -6.84 -5.41
N PHE A 236 -2.14 -7.81 -4.93
CA PHE A 236 -2.35 -8.42 -3.62
C PHE A 236 -2.41 -7.40 -2.45
N HIS A 237 -1.65 -6.30 -2.53
CA HIS A 237 -1.65 -5.25 -1.50
C HIS A 237 -2.86 -4.30 -1.62
N GLN A 238 -3.47 -4.22 -2.80
CA GLN A 238 -4.62 -3.36 -3.05
C GLN A 238 -5.87 -3.89 -2.36
N GLN A 239 -6.62 -2.99 -1.71
CA GLN A 239 -7.83 -3.32 -0.96
C GLN A 239 -7.65 -4.52 0.00
N PHE A 240 -6.48 -4.62 0.64
CA PHE A 240 -6.13 -5.74 1.51
C PHE A 240 -7.19 -6.03 2.59
N TYR A 241 -7.87 -5.00 3.11
CA TYR A 241 -8.95 -5.17 4.08
C TYR A 241 -10.16 -5.94 3.53
N ARG A 242 -10.46 -5.83 2.22
CA ARG A 242 -11.52 -6.58 1.52
C ARG A 242 -11.06 -7.99 1.18
N LYS A 243 -9.83 -8.11 0.65
CA LYS A 243 -9.26 -9.40 0.21
C LYS A 243 -8.90 -10.32 1.38
N ASN A 244 -8.47 -9.76 2.51
CA ASN A 244 -7.97 -10.50 3.69
C ASN A 244 -8.60 -9.99 5.01
N PRO A 245 -9.94 -10.02 5.18
CA PRO A 245 -10.63 -9.33 6.27
C PRO A 245 -10.27 -9.87 7.66
N LYS A 246 -10.02 -11.17 7.80
CA LYS A 246 -9.60 -11.78 9.08
C LYS A 246 -8.23 -11.26 9.53
N ARG A 247 -7.24 -11.25 8.63
CA ARG A 247 -5.88 -10.77 8.91
C ARG A 247 -5.88 -9.28 9.14
N TYR A 248 -6.59 -8.53 8.30
CA TYR A 248 -6.76 -7.09 8.46
C TYR A 248 -7.38 -6.72 9.81
N LYS A 249 -8.45 -7.39 10.24
CA LYS A 249 -9.09 -7.14 11.55
C LYS A 249 -8.13 -7.36 12.72
N LYS A 250 -7.17 -8.29 12.61
CA LYS A 250 -6.11 -8.47 13.61
C LYS A 250 -5.17 -7.27 13.64
N ILE A 251 -4.70 -6.81 12.48
CA ILE A 251 -3.82 -5.63 12.34
C ILE A 251 -4.53 -4.38 12.89
N GLN A 252 -5.78 -4.16 12.48
CA GLN A 252 -6.61 -3.03 12.91
C GLN A 252 -6.79 -3.00 14.44
N ARG A 253 -7.06 -4.15 15.08
CA ARG A 253 -7.17 -4.24 16.54
C ARG A 253 -5.89 -3.86 17.25
N THR A 254 -4.75 -4.37 16.79
CA THR A 254 -3.43 -4.02 17.35
C THR A 254 -3.17 -2.52 17.25
N ARG A 255 -3.47 -1.91 16.10
CA ARG A 255 -3.36 -0.47 15.87
C ARG A 255 -4.26 0.33 16.81
N GLN A 256 -5.53 -0.05 16.95
CA GLN A 256 -6.46 0.63 17.84
C GLN A 256 -6.00 0.59 19.30
N GLN A 257 -5.48 -0.56 19.76
CA GLN A 257 -4.92 -0.70 21.10
C GLN A 257 -3.70 0.21 21.32
N PHE A 258 -2.79 0.27 20.33
CA PHE A 258 -1.63 1.17 20.38
C PHE A 258 -2.04 2.64 20.46
N LEU A 259 -2.92 3.09 19.56
CA LEU A 259 -3.39 4.48 19.53
C LEU A 259 -4.16 4.85 20.81
N ALA A 260 -4.97 3.93 21.36
CA ALA A 260 -5.66 4.14 22.63
C ALA A 260 -4.69 4.31 23.80
N PHE A 261 -3.66 3.46 23.87
CA PHE A 261 -2.60 3.57 24.87
C PHE A 261 -1.87 4.92 24.77
N GLN A 262 -1.52 5.34 23.55
CA GLN A 262 -0.85 6.62 23.32
C GLN A 262 -1.73 7.82 23.75
N ARG A 263 -3.02 7.80 23.39
CA ARG A 263 -3.98 8.84 23.81
C ARG A 263 -4.16 8.88 25.34
N LEU A 264 -4.14 7.72 26.01
CA LEU A 264 -4.21 7.65 27.47
C LEU A 264 -2.98 8.28 28.11
N GLN A 265 -1.77 7.98 27.62
CA GLN A 265 -0.53 8.59 28.11
C GLN A 265 -0.53 10.11 27.95
N THR A 266 -1.06 10.63 26.85
CA THR A 266 -1.24 12.07 26.64
C THR A 266 -2.24 12.67 27.62
N ARG A 267 -3.40 12.03 27.83
CA ARG A 267 -4.48 12.54 28.71
C ARG A 267 -4.07 12.62 30.17
N ILE A 268 -3.46 11.57 30.72
CA ILE A 268 -3.00 11.55 32.13
C ILE A 268 -2.06 12.73 32.41
N HIS A 269 -1.22 13.08 31.44
CA HIS A 269 -0.28 14.19 31.57
C HIS A 269 -0.89 15.58 31.40
N SER A 270 -2.02 15.71 30.68
CA SER A 270 -2.74 16.99 30.59
C SER A 270 -3.36 17.40 31.94
N TRP A 271 -3.73 16.41 32.77
CA TRP A 271 -4.24 16.62 34.12
C TRP A 271 -3.14 17.11 35.08
N THR A 272 -1.93 16.56 35.01
CA THR A 272 -0.79 17.00 35.86
C THR A 272 -0.25 18.39 35.54
N LYS A 273 -0.62 19.00 34.40
CA LYS A 273 -0.27 20.38 34.04
C LYS A 273 -1.33 21.42 34.45
N ARG A 274 -2.51 20.97 34.88
CA ARG A 274 -3.63 21.84 35.32
C ARG A 274 -3.83 21.86 36.84
N SER A 275 -3.03 21.11 37.60
CA SER A 275 -2.91 21.20 39.07
C SER A 275 -1.61 21.89 39.45
#